data_AF-A0A8R7QV58-F1
#
_entry.id   AF-A0A8R7QV58-F1
#
_cell.length_a   1.000
_cell.length_b   1.000
_cell.length_c   1.000
_cell.angle_alpha   90.00
_cell.angle_beta   90.00
_cell.angle_gamma   90.00
#
_symmetry.space_group_name_H-M   'P 1'
#
loop_
_entity.id
_entity.type
_entity.pdbx_description
1 polymer ?
#
loop_
_entity_poly.entity_id
_entity_poly.type
_entity_poly.pdbx_seq_one_letter_code
_entity_poly.pdbx_strand_id
1 'polypeptide(L)' 'MVRAYSRTKEELPTGTHLFTVGGHDWYVDYYPNGINKDCADFISLYVTLLFDDDDDDDDPFDMVVEAMFSFSLID' A
#
# COMPACT_ATOMS: atom_id res chain seq x y z
N MET A 1 -3.77 -7.91 25.30
CA MET A 1 -3.67 -6.54 24.77
C MET A 1 -2.20 -6.31 24.42
N VAL A 2 -1.87 -6.31 23.13
CA VAL A 2 -0.48 -6.14 22.67
C VAL A 2 -0.12 -4.67 22.85
N ARG A 3 0.70 -4.36 23.86
CA ARG A 3 1.04 -2.97 24.23
C ARG A 3 1.84 -2.23 23.15
N ALA A 4 2.54 -2.96 22.28
CA ALA A 4 3.28 -2.40 21.16
C ALA A 4 2.34 -1.80 20.08
N TYR A 5 1.23 -2.49 19.77
CA TYR A 5 0.26 -2.07 18.75
C TYR A 5 -0.41 -0.72 19.05
N SER A 6 -0.73 -0.45 20.32
CA SER A 6 -1.30 0.85 20.72
C SER A 6 -0.31 2.01 20.56
N ARG A 7 1.00 1.77 20.70
CA ARG A 7 2.02 2.80 20.53
C ARG A 7 2.24 3.13 19.05
N THR A 8 2.20 2.10 18.20
CA THR A 8 2.30 2.25 16.74
C THR A 8 1.16 3.11 16.16
N LYS A 9 -0.05 3.05 16.74
CA LYS A 9 -1.18 3.91 16.38
C LYS A 9 -0.95 5.41 16.68
N GLU A 10 -0.23 5.74 17.75
CA GLU A 10 0.01 7.14 18.15
C GLU A 10 1.27 7.74 17.52
N GLU A 11 2.28 6.93 17.22
CA GLU A 11 3.62 7.41 16.81
C GLU A 11 3.85 7.42 15.29
N LEU A 12 3.15 6.58 14.51
CA LEU A 12 3.38 6.51 13.08
C LEU A 12 2.43 7.42 12.30
N PRO A 13 2.95 8.40 11.53
CA PRO A 13 2.11 9.15 10.61
C PRO A 13 1.67 8.26 9.45
N THR A 14 0.51 8.57 8.87
CA THR A 14 0.16 8.10 7.53
C THR A 14 1.26 8.52 6.55
N GLY A 15 1.64 7.63 5.65
CA GLY A 15 2.71 7.92 4.70
C GLY A 15 2.63 7.10 3.43
N THR A 16 3.38 7.56 2.45
CA THR A 16 3.53 6.92 1.14
C THR A 16 5.01 6.65 0.89
N HIS A 17 5.34 5.50 0.32
CA HIS A 17 6.70 5.16 -0.07
C HIS A 17 6.76 4.68 -1.53
N LEU A 18 7.67 5.26 -2.30
CA LEU A 18 7.90 4.92 -3.71
C LEU A 18 9.05 3.92 -3.82
N PHE A 19 8.89 2.91 -4.67
CA PHE A 19 9.92 1.91 -4.94
C PHE A 19 9.77 1.32 -6.35
N THR A 20 10.89 0.82 -6.89
CA THR A 20 10.94 0.20 -8.22
C THR A 20 11.29 -1.28 -8.08
N VAL A 21 10.48 -2.16 -8.66
CA VAL A 21 10.75 -3.61 -8.71
C VAL A 21 10.10 -4.24 -9.93
N GLY A 22 10.75 -5.26 -10.51
CA GLY A 22 10.22 -5.94 -11.70
C GLY A 22 10.18 -5.08 -12.97
N GLY A 23 10.87 -3.93 -12.98
CA GLY A 23 10.81 -2.96 -14.09
C GLY A 23 9.65 -1.97 -14.01
N HIS A 24 8.91 -1.98 -12.90
CA HIS A 24 7.76 -1.12 -12.66
C HIS A 24 7.99 -0.23 -11.45
N ASP A 25 7.44 0.98 -11.49
CA ASP A 25 7.40 1.89 -10.35
C ASP A 25 6.09 1.71 -9.58
N TRP A 26 6.21 1.62 -8.26
CA TRP A 26 5.12 1.34 -7.35
C TRP A 26 5.13 2.35 -6.22
N TYR A 27 3.99 2.49 -5.57
CA TYR A 27 3.92 3.10 -4.25
C TYR A 27 3.17 2.23 -3.25
N VAL A 28 3.58 2.33 -1.99
CA VAL A 28 2.84 1.79 -0.85
C VAL A 28 2.29 2.93 -0.03
N ASP A 29 0.98 2.93 0.22
CA ASP A 29 0.36 3.78 1.23
C ASP A 29 0.17 3.00 2.54
N TYR A 30 0.51 3.65 3.65
CA TYR A 30 0.42 3.10 4.98
C TYR A 30 -0.44 3.99 5.88
N TYR A 31 -1.50 3.40 6.43
CA TYR A 31 -2.44 4.04 7.35
C TYR A 31 -2.47 3.26 8.68
N PRO A 32 -1.65 3.65 9.67
CA PRO A 32 -1.57 2.93 10.95
C PRO A 32 -2.88 2.94 11.75
N ASN A 33 -3.76 3.91 11.51
CA ASN A 33 -5.08 4.06 12.13
C ASN A 33 -6.23 3.75 11.17
N GLY A 34 -5.96 2.98 10.12
CA GLY A 34 -6.94 2.68 9.07
C GLY A 34 -7.16 3.85 8.12
N ILE A 35 -7.63 3.55 6.91
CA ILE A 35 -7.89 4.57 5.87
C ILE A 35 -9.14 5.42 6.16
N ASN A 36 -10.09 4.89 6.94
CA ASN A 36 -11.33 5.56 7.29
C ASN A 36 -11.82 5.10 8.67
N LYS A 37 -12.95 5.66 9.13
CA LYS A 37 -13.51 5.39 10.45
C LYS A 37 -13.91 3.92 10.66
N ASP A 38 -14.34 3.24 9.60
CA ASP A 38 -14.78 1.85 9.68
C ASP A 38 -13.59 0.90 9.85
N CYS A 39 -12.40 1.32 9.40
CA CYS A 39 -11.14 0.60 9.57
C CYS A 39 -10.28 1.13 10.72
N ALA A 40 -10.82 2.00 11.59
CA ALA A 40 -10.03 2.72 12.59
C ALA A 40 -9.25 1.83 13.57
N ASP A 41 -9.69 0.58 13.76
CA ASP A 41 -9.06 -0.41 14.64
C ASP A 41 -8.02 -1.30 13.97
N PHE A 42 -7.82 -1.12 12.66
CA PHE A 42 -6.90 -1.90 11.84
C PHE A 42 -5.84 -0.99 11.22
N ILE A 43 -4.77 -1.63 10.74
CA ILE A 43 -3.83 -1.00 9.82
C ILE A 43 -4.36 -1.20 8.41
N SER A 44 -4.38 -0.15 7.59
CA SER A 44 -4.63 -0.27 6.15
C SER A 44 -3.33 -0.07 5.37
N LEU A 45 -3.10 -0.95 4.39
CA LEU A 45 -1.92 -0.98 3.52
C LEU A 45 -2.39 -1.15 2.08
N TYR A 46 -1.87 -0.34 1.17
CA TYR A 46 -2.18 -0.41 -0.26
C TYR A 46 -0.88 -0.42 -1.05
N VAL A 47 -0.84 -1.20 -2.13
CA VAL A 47 0.25 -1.19 -3.11
C VAL A 47 -0.37 -0.88 -4.46
N THR A 48 0.21 0.09 -5.16
CA THR A 48 -0.33 0.58 -6.42
C THR A 48 0.79 0.77 -7.43
N LEU A 49 0.52 0.40 -8.68
CA LEU A 49 1.38 0.61 -9.83
C LEU A 49 1.26 2.08 -10.29
N LEU A 50 2.37 2.79 -10.53
CA LEU A 50 2.36 4.23 -10.86
C LEU A 50 1.98 4.54 -12.32
N PHE A 51 2.03 3.55 -13.21
CA PHE A 51 1.75 3.71 -14.63
C PHE A 51 0.59 2.79 -15.00
N ASP A 52 -0.62 3.32 -14.95
CA ASP A 52 -1.86 2.71 -15.48
C ASP A 52 -2.71 3.75 -16.25
N ASP A 53 -2.14 4.94 -16.53
CA ASP A 53 -2.83 6.06 -17.21
C ASP A 53 -2.23 6.31 -18.61
N ASP A 54 -1.92 5.26 -19.38
CA ASP A 54 -1.85 5.42 -20.83
C ASP A 54 -3.26 5.19 -21.38
N ASP A 55 -4.02 6.29 -21.45
CA ASP A 55 -5.29 6.49 -22.18
C ASP A 55 -5.15 6.16 -23.69
N ASP A 56 -4.77 4.93 -24.04
CA ASP A 56 -4.95 4.36 -25.37
C ASP A 56 -5.81 3.10 -25.23
N ASP A 57 -7.13 3.33 -25.21
CA ASP A 57 -8.27 2.39 -25.16
C ASP A 57 -8.27 1.27 -26.25
N ASP A 58 -7.13 0.89 -26.84
CA ASP A 58 -7.03 -0.09 -27.92
C ASP A 58 -5.79 -1.02 -27.84
N ASP A 59 -5.06 -1.08 -26.71
CA ASP A 59 -4.05 -2.14 -26.51
C ASP A 59 -4.63 -3.33 -25.71
N PRO A 60 -4.95 -4.47 -26.36
CA PRO A 60 -5.38 -5.69 -25.67
C PRO A 60 -4.28 -6.35 -24.83
N PHE A 61 -3.07 -5.79 -24.83
CA PHE A 61 -1.95 -6.14 -23.97
C PHE A 61 -1.63 -5.08 -22.93
N ASP A 62 -2.56 -4.15 -22.62
CA ASP A 62 -2.50 -3.32 -21.42
C ASP A 62 -2.01 -4.20 -20.26
N MET A 63 -0.78 -3.92 -19.83
CA MET A 63 0.09 -4.93 -19.24
C MET A 63 -0.38 -5.21 -17.82
N VAL A 64 -1.32 -6.15 -17.69
CA VAL A 64 -1.75 -6.66 -16.39
C VAL A 64 -0.52 -7.24 -15.69
N VAL A 65 0.00 -6.51 -14.72
CA VAL A 65 1.12 -6.96 -13.91
C VAL A 65 0.61 -7.92 -12.85
N GLU A 66 0.97 -9.20 -12.97
CA GLU A 66 0.73 -10.16 -11.89
C GLU A 66 1.78 -9.95 -10.79
N ALA A 67 1.35 -9.48 -9.63
CA ALA A 67 2.22 -9.22 -8.49
C ALA A 67 1.75 -9.94 -7.23
N MET A 68 2.71 -10.44 -6.46
CA MET A 68 2.49 -11.10 -5.17
C MET A 68 3.17 -10.30 -4.06
N PHE A 69 2.39 -9.92 -3.05
CA PHE A 69 2.87 -9.15 -1.91
C PHE A 69 2.60 -9.89 -0.61
N SER A 70 3.53 -9.75 0.34
CA SER A 70 3.34 -10.23 1.72
C SER A 70 3.74 -9.13 2.68
N PHE A 71 2.96 -8.96 3.74
CA PHE A 71 3.19 -7.95 4.76
C PHE A 71 3.46 -8.62 6.09
N SER A 72 4.39 -8.05 6.85
CA SER A 72 4.67 -8.45 8.22
C SER A 72 4.93 -7.21 9.07
N LEU A 73 4.55 -7.29 10.35
CA LEU A 73 4.93 -6.29 11.34
C LEU A 73 6.15 -6.85 12.08
N ILE A 74 7.21 -6.06 12.14
CA ILE A 74 8.43 -6.39 12.87
C ILE A 74 8.27 -5.86 14.29
N ASP A 75 8.56 -6.69 15.29
CA ASP A 75 8.58 -6.34 16.73
C ASP A 75 9.93 -5.71 17.13
#